data_AF-A0AA95K9F6-F1
#
_entry.id   AF-A0AA95K9F6-F1
#
_cell.length_a   1.000
_cell.length_b   1.000
_cell.length_c   1.000
_cell.angle_alpha   90.00
_cell.angle_beta   90.00
_cell.angle_gamma   90.00
#
_symmetry.space_group_name_H-M   'P 1'
#
loop_
_entity.id
_entity.type
_entity.pdbx_description
1 polymer ?
#
loop_
_entity_poly.entity_id
_entity_poly.type
_entity_poly.pdbx_seq_one_letter_code
_entity_poly.pdbx_strand_id
1 'polypeptide(L)'
;MKKLSLIMLLTYTFGYTTSVFAQCIEIGGQIKVNGRDIIVTDDMPVGTLLDTFTTDSIKTYQCSNVKNMTTGGRAYGEFATDIDGMRVYKTNIAGIGYALGINSMCGKMLFPSKGWINNLDATSTCWTSGRWDPITHKFAIRIYKIGPTGNGEVAMRRVGASNLFYDDTKSWAKENLVFLNSFKVTTIGNNNSGGQGSNNGGGQANNNSGGHGSNNGGEQGNNNWNGQDNRNRGSQGNNNGGGQGGNQNNNNSVWPNGDLNNNSVWPNGSVNNNVNNNSHRNDHN
;
A
#
# COMPACT_ATOMS: atom_id res chain seq x y z
N MET A 1 -18.95 91.91 0.09
CA MET A 1 -19.23 91.30 1.41
C MET A 1 -19.75 89.89 1.17
N LYS A 2 -18.89 88.87 1.29
CA LYS A 2 -18.93 87.85 2.36
C LYS A 2 -20.26 87.09 2.49
N LYS A 3 -20.26 85.81 2.09
CA LYS A 3 -20.58 84.58 2.88
C LYS A 3 -21.10 83.48 1.92
N LEU A 4 -20.31 82.46 1.59
CA LEU A 4 -20.04 81.20 2.30
C LEU A 4 -21.25 80.29 2.56
N SER A 5 -21.05 79.00 2.24
CA SER A 5 -21.76 77.79 2.71
C SER A 5 -23.10 77.48 2.04
N LEU A 6 -23.45 76.24 1.67
CA LEU A 6 -22.97 74.93 2.14
C LEU A 6 -23.33 73.87 1.08
N ILE A 7 -22.34 73.31 0.38
CA ILE A 7 -22.52 72.03 -0.33
C ILE A 7 -22.38 70.95 0.73
N MET A 8 -23.51 70.39 1.17
CA MET A 8 -23.57 69.28 2.12
C MET A 8 -23.19 67.99 1.38
N LEU A 9 -21.89 67.78 1.21
CA LEU A 9 -21.32 66.52 0.73
C LEU A 9 -21.48 65.50 1.87
N LEU A 10 -22.53 64.68 1.77
CA LEU A 10 -22.78 63.57 2.68
C LEU A 10 -21.76 62.46 2.39
N THR A 11 -20.54 62.60 2.93
CA THR A 11 -19.53 61.54 2.93
C THR A 11 -19.96 60.47 3.93
N TYR A 12 -20.75 59.51 3.45
CA TYR A 12 -21.01 58.27 4.17
C TYR A 12 -19.72 57.45 4.13
N THR A 13 -18.82 57.69 5.08
CA THR A 13 -17.69 56.81 5.33
C THR A 13 -18.25 55.48 5.80
N PHE A 14 -18.39 54.52 4.88
CA PHE A 14 -18.37 53.11 5.21
C PHE A 14 -17.01 52.84 5.85
N GLY A 15 -16.93 53.01 7.17
CA GLY A 15 -15.87 52.42 7.96
C GLY A 15 -15.99 50.92 7.78
N TYR A 16 -15.15 50.35 6.91
CA TYR A 16 -14.92 48.93 6.87
C TYR A 16 -14.28 48.56 8.21
N THR A 17 -15.09 48.27 9.22
CA THR A 17 -14.64 47.44 10.32
C THR A 17 -14.34 46.09 9.69
N THR A 18 -13.07 45.81 9.41
CA THR A 18 -12.62 44.45 9.18
C THR A 18 -12.90 43.72 10.49
N SER A 19 -14.09 43.12 10.62
CA SER A 19 -14.36 42.14 11.66
C SER A 19 -13.33 41.06 11.48
N VAL A 20 -12.28 41.10 12.29
CA VAL A 20 -11.32 40.00 12.38
C VAL A 20 -12.12 38.85 12.97
N PHE A 21 -12.72 38.04 12.11
CA PHE A 21 -13.36 36.81 12.55
C PHE A 21 -12.29 36.02 13.30
N ALA A 22 -12.53 35.76 14.58
CA ALA A 22 -11.66 34.94 15.39
C ALA A 22 -11.63 33.55 14.76
N GLN A 23 -10.51 33.22 14.11
CA GLN A 23 -10.33 31.93 13.47
C GLN A 23 -8.86 31.55 13.42
N CYS A 24 -8.61 30.25 13.31
CA CYS A 24 -7.34 29.71 12.88
C CYS A 24 -7.35 29.45 11.39
N ILE A 25 -6.26 29.84 10.73
CA ILE A 25 -5.99 29.52 9.33
C ILE A 25 -5.00 28.36 9.26
N GLU A 26 -5.19 27.48 8.28
CA GLU A 26 -4.26 26.41 7.97
C GLU A 26 -3.02 26.97 7.26
N ILE A 27 -1.83 26.67 7.78
CA ILE A 27 -0.56 27.20 7.26
C ILE A 27 0.47 26.11 6.94
N GLY A 28 0.16 24.85 7.26
CA GLY A 28 1.06 23.72 7.03
C GLY A 28 1.16 23.29 5.57
N GLY A 29 0.21 23.73 4.72
CA GLY A 29 0.17 23.34 3.31
C GLY A 29 0.01 21.83 3.11
N GLN A 30 0.61 21.30 2.05
CA GLN A 30 0.69 19.84 1.84
C GLN A 30 1.81 19.25 2.68
N ILE A 31 1.44 18.58 3.76
CA ILE A 31 2.38 17.91 4.65
C ILE A 31 2.76 16.58 4.02
N LYS A 32 4.04 16.38 3.72
CA LYS A 32 4.55 15.14 3.10
C LYS A 32 5.38 14.36 4.10
N VAL A 33 5.06 13.09 4.26
CA VAL A 33 5.82 12.11 5.03
C VAL A 33 6.61 11.26 4.04
N ASN A 34 7.93 11.32 4.14
CA ASN A 34 8.82 10.54 3.28
C ASN A 34 8.99 9.13 3.85
N GLY A 35 8.67 8.14 3.04
CA GLY A 35 9.02 6.75 3.33
C GLY A 35 10.42 6.40 2.85
N ARG A 36 10.94 5.29 3.37
CA ARG A 36 12.04 4.57 2.74
C ARG A 36 11.51 3.25 2.18
N ASP A 37 12.23 2.69 1.21
CA ASP A 37 11.90 1.38 0.67
C ASP A 37 11.98 0.33 1.77
N ILE A 38 11.06 -0.63 1.74
CA ILE A 38 10.94 -1.68 2.76
C ILE A 38 11.14 -3.06 2.13
N ILE A 39 11.71 -3.96 2.94
CA ILE A 39 11.88 -5.37 2.58
C ILE A 39 10.95 -6.18 3.48
N VAL A 40 10.20 -7.10 2.87
CA VAL A 40 9.29 -8.01 3.55
C VAL A 40 9.71 -9.43 3.20
N THR A 41 9.84 -10.31 4.19
CA THR A 41 10.06 -11.73 3.92
C THR A 41 8.73 -12.48 3.91
N ASP A 42 8.65 -13.56 3.14
CA ASP A 42 7.41 -14.33 2.99
C ASP A 42 6.93 -14.96 4.31
N ASP A 43 7.85 -15.25 5.21
CA ASP A 43 7.62 -15.84 6.53
C ASP A 43 7.28 -14.81 7.62
N MET A 44 7.35 -13.50 7.35
CA MET A 44 6.94 -12.48 8.33
C MET A 44 5.46 -12.68 8.72
N PRO A 45 5.14 -12.70 10.02
CA PRO A 45 3.75 -12.80 10.47
C PRO A 45 2.90 -11.60 10.05
N VAL A 46 1.60 -11.83 9.82
CA VAL A 46 0.61 -10.74 9.76
C VAL A 46 0.56 -10.02 11.11
N GLY A 47 0.50 -8.69 11.09
CA GLY A 47 0.61 -7.84 12.27
C GLY A 47 2.00 -7.21 12.45
N THR A 48 3.02 -7.69 11.72
CA THR A 48 4.40 -7.18 11.87
C THR A 48 4.49 -5.71 11.48
N LEU A 49 5.03 -4.89 12.39
CA LEU A 49 5.45 -3.52 12.10
C LEU A 49 6.70 -3.57 11.22
N LEU A 50 6.56 -3.14 9.97
CA LEU A 50 7.64 -3.12 8.99
C LEU A 50 8.46 -1.84 9.11
N ASP A 51 7.78 -0.71 9.33
CA ASP A 51 8.45 0.59 9.42
C ASP A 51 7.62 1.67 10.13
N THR A 52 8.28 2.74 10.56
CA THR A 52 7.66 4.01 10.99
C THR A 52 8.35 5.19 10.30
N PHE A 53 7.57 5.93 9.52
CA PHE A 53 8.00 7.19 8.90
C PHE A 53 7.49 8.37 9.71
N THR A 54 8.29 9.41 9.90
CA THR A 54 7.90 10.55 10.75
C THR A 54 8.23 11.88 10.11
N THR A 55 7.54 12.92 10.57
CA THR A 55 7.90 14.31 10.27
C THR A 55 8.55 14.97 11.47
N ASP A 56 9.29 16.05 11.21
CA ASP A 56 9.58 17.05 12.22
C ASP A 56 8.31 17.79 12.68
N SER A 57 8.46 18.70 13.64
CA SER A 57 7.36 19.56 14.09
C SER A 57 7.02 20.58 13.01
N ILE A 58 5.77 20.56 12.54
CA ILE A 58 5.27 21.43 11.48
C ILE A 58 4.24 22.37 12.07
N LYS A 59 4.35 23.66 11.77
CA LYS A 59 3.28 24.63 12.07
C LYS A 59 2.10 24.35 11.15
N THR A 60 0.96 24.00 11.72
CA THR A 60 -0.24 23.65 10.95
C THR A 60 -1.31 24.74 11.02
N TYR A 61 -1.38 25.46 12.14
CA TYR A 61 -2.37 26.53 12.31
C TYR A 61 -1.73 27.80 12.86
N GLN A 62 -2.19 28.94 12.34
CA GLN A 62 -1.99 30.26 12.94
C GLN A 62 -3.36 30.76 13.39
N CYS A 63 -3.48 31.15 14.64
CA CYS A 63 -4.76 31.44 15.29
C CYS A 63 -4.79 32.87 15.83
N SER A 64 -5.85 33.62 15.53
CA SER A 64 -6.06 34.95 16.09
C SER A 64 -7.36 35.03 16.88
N ASN A 65 -7.27 35.45 18.15
CA ASN A 65 -8.41 35.73 19.03
C ASN A 65 -9.40 34.56 19.25
N VAL A 66 -8.97 33.32 19.02
CA VAL A 66 -9.75 32.10 19.33
C VAL A 66 -9.29 31.48 20.65
N LYS A 67 -10.22 30.89 21.39
CA LYS A 67 -10.00 30.12 22.62
C LYS A 67 -10.83 28.83 22.56
N ASN A 68 -10.70 27.97 23.59
CA ASN A 68 -11.47 26.73 23.74
C ASN A 68 -11.34 25.83 22.50
N MET A 69 -10.16 25.22 22.39
CA MET A 69 -9.77 24.49 21.18
C MET A 69 -9.27 23.10 21.54
N THR A 70 -9.72 22.12 20.77
CA THR A 70 -9.23 20.74 20.81
C THR A 70 -8.52 20.43 19.51
N THR A 71 -7.31 19.90 19.60
CA THR A 71 -6.47 19.57 18.45
C THR A 71 -6.27 18.06 18.35
N GLY A 72 -5.93 17.60 17.14
CA GLY A 72 -5.73 16.20 16.85
C GLY A 72 -5.61 15.96 15.35
N GLY A 73 -6.10 14.82 14.90
CA GLY A 73 -6.13 14.52 13.48
C GLY A 73 -7.01 13.35 13.14
N ARG A 74 -7.11 13.10 11.84
CA ARG A 74 -7.86 11.99 11.28
C ARG A 74 -7.04 11.25 10.24
N ALA A 75 -7.20 9.96 10.19
CA ALA A 75 -6.73 9.13 9.10
C ALA A 75 -7.71 9.15 7.93
N TYR A 76 -7.19 8.92 6.73
CA TYR A 76 -7.95 8.75 5.51
C TYR A 76 -7.51 7.47 4.84
N GLY A 77 -8.45 6.60 4.50
CA GLY A 77 -8.17 5.36 3.78
C GLY A 77 -9.31 4.36 3.95
N GLU A 78 -9.21 3.24 3.23
CA GLU A 78 -10.09 2.10 3.47
C GLU A 78 -9.58 1.33 4.68
N PHE A 79 -10.41 1.18 5.71
CA PHE A 79 -10.08 0.40 6.90
C PHE A 79 -9.79 -1.06 6.51
N ALA A 80 -8.71 -1.61 7.06
CA ALA A 80 -8.29 -2.99 6.83
C ALA A 80 -8.48 -3.84 8.08
N THR A 81 -7.93 -3.39 9.21
CA THR A 81 -7.90 -4.15 10.47
C THR A 81 -7.45 -3.25 11.62
N ASP A 82 -7.51 -3.78 12.85
CA ASP A 82 -6.91 -3.17 14.04
C ASP A 82 -5.64 -3.95 14.42
N ILE A 83 -4.52 -3.25 14.59
CA ILE A 83 -3.26 -3.81 15.10
C ILE A 83 -2.85 -3.03 16.34
N ASP A 84 -2.64 -3.70 17.46
CA ASP A 84 -2.29 -3.09 18.75
C ASP A 84 -3.22 -1.93 19.15
N GLY A 85 -4.52 -2.08 18.86
CA GLY A 85 -5.54 -1.07 19.13
C GLY A 85 -5.45 0.17 18.23
N MET A 86 -4.69 0.13 17.14
CA MET A 86 -4.61 1.18 16.13
C MET A 86 -5.34 0.76 14.87
N ARG A 87 -6.09 1.70 14.28
CA ARG A 87 -6.74 1.48 12.98
C ARG A 87 -5.70 1.48 11.87
N VAL A 88 -5.70 0.41 11.08
CA VAL A 88 -4.81 0.22 9.93
C VAL A 88 -5.62 0.25 8.65
N TYR A 89 -5.12 0.97 7.65
CA TYR A 89 -5.77 1.24 6.38
C TYR A 89 -5.00 0.60 5.22
N LYS A 90 -5.70 0.24 4.14
CA LYS A 90 -5.10 -0.42 2.97
C LYS A 90 -4.21 0.51 2.17
N THR A 91 -3.06 0.00 1.72
CA THR A 91 -2.32 0.58 0.60
C THR A 91 -2.81 0.03 -0.74
N ASN A 92 -2.16 0.41 -1.84
CA ASN A 92 -2.38 -0.22 -3.16
C ASN A 92 -1.59 -1.53 -3.33
N ILE A 93 -0.70 -1.87 -2.40
CA ILE A 93 0.00 -3.15 -2.39
C ILE A 93 -0.75 -4.09 -1.45
N ALA A 94 -1.22 -5.22 -2.01
CA ALA A 94 -1.91 -6.24 -1.24
C ALA A 94 -1.04 -6.70 -0.05
N GLY A 95 -1.67 -6.91 1.11
CA GLY A 95 -0.95 -7.32 2.32
C GLY A 95 -0.10 -6.24 2.98
N ILE A 96 -0.09 -4.99 2.49
CA ILE A 96 0.58 -3.86 3.14
C ILE A 96 -0.46 -2.82 3.57
N GLY A 97 -0.43 -2.46 4.84
CA GLY A 97 -1.30 -1.45 5.44
C GLY A 97 -0.52 -0.36 6.14
N TYR A 98 -1.20 0.73 6.50
CA TYR A 98 -0.61 1.82 7.28
C TYR A 98 -1.53 2.32 8.39
N ALA A 99 -0.95 2.84 9.47
CA ALA A 99 -1.65 3.59 10.51
C ALA A 99 -1.07 5.00 10.60
N LEU A 100 -1.94 6.02 10.74
CA LEU A 100 -1.53 7.40 10.94
C LEU A 100 -1.58 7.77 12.43
N GLY A 101 -0.43 8.17 12.95
CA GLY A 101 -0.26 8.77 14.26
C GLY A 101 -0.15 10.28 14.17
N ILE A 102 -0.75 10.96 15.13
CA ILE A 102 -0.73 12.41 15.26
C ILE A 102 -0.22 12.77 16.66
N ASN A 103 0.73 13.70 16.71
CA ASN A 103 1.21 14.30 17.94
C ASN A 103 1.12 15.82 17.79
N SER A 104 0.29 16.47 18.60
CA SER A 104 0.18 17.93 18.59
C SER A 104 1.24 18.55 19.51
N MET A 105 1.31 19.88 19.54
CA MET A 105 2.22 20.63 20.43
C MET A 105 2.06 20.28 21.92
N CYS A 106 0.93 19.69 22.27
CA CYS A 106 0.64 19.12 23.57
C CYS A 106 0.28 17.64 23.44
N GLY A 107 0.63 16.88 24.46
CA GLY A 107 0.29 15.47 24.54
C GLY A 107 1.33 14.55 23.91
N LYS A 108 0.87 13.33 23.64
CA LYS A 108 1.67 12.23 23.10
C LYS A 108 1.17 11.86 21.70
N MET A 109 1.99 11.11 20.97
CA MET A 109 1.56 10.48 19.72
C MET A 109 0.36 9.56 19.97
N LEU A 110 -0.76 9.84 19.30
CA LEU A 110 -1.97 9.03 19.34
C LEU A 110 -2.34 8.56 17.94
N PHE A 111 -2.96 7.39 17.89
CA PHE A 111 -3.48 6.78 16.67
C PHE A 111 -5.01 6.65 16.82
N PRO A 112 -5.78 6.90 15.75
CA PRO A 112 -7.20 6.63 15.74
C PRO A 112 -7.52 5.21 16.20
N SER A 113 -8.49 5.11 17.12
CA SER A 113 -8.86 3.87 17.82
C SER A 113 -10.26 3.97 18.42
N LYS A 114 -10.42 4.82 19.44
CA LYS A 114 -11.68 5.08 20.14
C LYS A 114 -12.58 6.09 19.43
N GLY A 115 -12.04 6.77 18.42
CA GLY A 115 -12.68 7.87 17.72
C GLY A 115 -12.65 9.19 18.47
N TRP A 116 -12.97 10.26 17.74
CA TRP A 116 -13.15 11.62 18.26
C TRP A 116 -14.32 12.27 17.54
N ILE A 117 -15.29 12.81 18.32
CA ILE A 117 -16.54 13.40 17.81
C ILE A 117 -17.24 12.43 16.82
N ASN A 118 -17.54 11.22 17.31
CA ASN A 118 -18.22 10.15 16.57
C ASN A 118 -17.54 9.70 15.27
N ASN A 119 -16.25 10.00 15.10
CA ASN A 119 -15.46 9.55 13.97
C ASN A 119 -14.34 8.63 14.45
N LEU A 120 -14.44 7.32 14.16
CA LEU A 120 -13.45 6.31 14.56
C LEU A 120 -12.07 6.53 13.93
N ASP A 121 -12.01 7.17 12.77
CA ASP A 121 -10.76 7.48 12.09
C ASP A 121 -10.11 8.77 12.61
N ALA A 122 -10.71 9.43 13.61
CA ALA A 122 -10.18 10.62 14.25
C ALA A 122 -9.72 10.36 15.69
N THR A 123 -8.78 11.17 16.16
CA THR A 123 -8.32 11.20 17.55
C THR A 123 -8.02 12.63 17.98
N SER A 124 -8.41 13.00 19.20
CA SER A 124 -7.96 14.23 19.85
C SER A 124 -6.71 13.95 20.66
N THR A 125 -5.71 14.82 20.55
CA THR A 125 -4.43 14.71 21.24
C THR A 125 -4.38 15.55 22.51
N CYS A 126 -4.97 16.74 22.48
CA CYS A 126 -5.07 17.64 23.62
C CYS A 126 -6.09 18.77 23.38
N TRP A 127 -6.46 19.43 24.48
CA TRP A 127 -7.39 20.56 24.53
C TRP A 127 -6.80 21.71 25.38
N THR A 128 -7.25 22.94 25.11
CA THR A 128 -7.00 24.12 25.94
C THR A 128 -8.24 24.98 26.09
N SER A 129 -8.42 25.59 27.26
CA SER A 129 -9.37 26.70 27.46
C SER A 129 -8.81 28.07 27.02
N GLY A 130 -7.50 28.14 26.82
CA GLY A 130 -6.78 29.34 26.37
C GLY A 130 -6.68 29.43 24.85
N ARG A 131 -5.81 30.34 24.38
CA ARG A 131 -5.43 30.46 22.98
C ARG A 131 -4.13 29.69 22.73
N TRP A 132 -4.08 28.91 21.65
CA TRP A 132 -2.82 28.42 21.09
C TRP A 132 -2.51 29.18 19.81
N ASP A 133 -1.26 29.63 19.66
CA ASP A 133 -0.77 30.28 18.45
C ASP A 133 0.78 30.31 18.43
N PRO A 134 1.46 29.72 17.43
CA PRO A 134 0.92 28.80 16.43
C PRO A 134 0.68 27.40 17.01
N ILE A 135 -0.14 26.60 16.34
CA ILE A 135 -0.28 25.17 16.65
C ILE A 135 0.66 24.37 15.78
N THR A 136 1.40 23.44 16.40
CA THR A 136 2.29 22.53 15.69
C THR A 136 1.83 21.08 15.81
N HIS A 137 2.13 20.29 14.78
CA HIS A 137 1.93 18.84 14.75
C HIS A 137 3.18 18.11 14.26
N LYS A 138 3.36 16.89 14.73
CA LYS A 138 4.22 15.85 14.17
C LYS A 138 3.35 14.67 13.74
N PHE A 139 3.71 14.03 12.64
CA PHE A 139 2.99 12.86 12.14
C PHE A 139 3.91 11.64 12.15
N ALA A 140 3.32 10.48 12.39
CA ALA A 140 3.97 9.19 12.22
C ALA A 140 3.10 8.30 11.34
N ILE A 141 3.69 7.61 10.37
CA ILE A 141 3.02 6.61 9.56
C ILE A 141 3.69 5.28 9.84
N ARG A 142 2.96 4.37 10.47
CA ARG A 142 3.42 3.00 10.71
C ARG A 142 2.98 2.12 9.55
N ILE A 143 3.90 1.37 8.97
CA ILE A 143 3.64 0.43 7.88
C ILE A 143 3.61 -0.98 8.44
N TYR A 144 2.57 -1.74 8.12
CA TYR A 144 2.35 -3.09 8.64
C TYR A 144 2.20 -4.11 7.53
N LYS A 145 2.64 -5.33 7.80
CA LYS A 145 2.20 -6.52 7.06
C LYS A 145 0.81 -6.90 7.55
N ILE A 146 -0.19 -6.80 6.67
CA ILE A 146 -1.60 -7.14 6.95
C ILE A 146 -2.08 -8.39 6.19
N GLY A 147 -1.20 -9.04 5.41
CA GLY A 147 -1.52 -10.24 4.66
C GLY A 147 -0.37 -10.73 3.77
N PRO A 148 -0.63 -11.73 2.89
CA PRO A 148 0.26 -12.09 1.80
C PRO A 148 0.53 -10.87 0.91
N THR A 149 1.78 -10.69 0.49
CA THR A 149 2.21 -9.49 -0.23
C THR A 149 3.19 -9.83 -1.34
N GLY A 150 3.50 -8.84 -2.20
CA GLY A 150 4.42 -8.98 -3.32
C GLY A 150 5.17 -7.69 -3.58
N ASN A 151 6.07 -7.75 -4.55
CA ASN A 151 6.85 -6.60 -5.00
C ASN A 151 5.95 -5.50 -5.57
N GLY A 152 6.32 -4.23 -5.34
CA GLY A 152 5.65 -3.11 -6.00
C GLY A 152 6.00 -1.75 -5.39
N GLU A 153 5.35 -0.71 -5.89
CA GLU A 153 5.47 0.64 -5.35
C GLU A 153 4.15 1.04 -4.67
N VAL A 154 4.23 1.43 -3.40
CA VAL A 154 3.12 2.12 -2.75
C VAL A 154 3.02 3.51 -3.36
N ALA A 155 1.91 3.81 -4.03
CA ALA A 155 1.72 5.10 -4.68
C ALA A 155 1.56 6.22 -3.65
N MET A 156 2.02 7.42 -4.01
CA MET A 156 1.77 8.62 -3.21
C MET A 156 0.27 8.75 -2.95
N ARG A 157 -0.11 8.98 -1.69
CA ARG A 157 -1.52 9.08 -1.32
C ARG A 157 -1.75 9.99 -0.13
N ARG A 158 -2.95 10.56 -0.08
CA ARG A 158 -3.45 11.22 1.13
C ARG A 158 -3.77 10.15 2.18
N VAL A 159 -3.16 10.27 3.35
CA VAL A 159 -3.29 9.31 4.46
C VAL A 159 -4.01 9.88 5.68
N GLY A 160 -4.23 11.20 5.70
CA GLY A 160 -5.00 11.84 6.75
C GLY A 160 -4.87 13.36 6.73
N ALA A 161 -5.15 13.97 7.89
CA ALA A 161 -5.03 15.39 8.09
C ALA A 161 -4.82 15.77 9.56
N SER A 162 -4.23 16.94 9.79
CA SER A 162 -4.36 17.64 11.07
C SER A 162 -5.78 18.20 11.20
N ASN A 163 -6.34 18.14 12.40
CA ASN A 163 -7.64 18.72 12.69
C ASN A 163 -7.57 19.64 13.91
N LEU A 164 -8.43 20.64 13.88
CA LEU A 164 -8.63 21.58 14.96
C LEU A 164 -10.13 21.84 15.09
N PHE A 165 -10.64 21.66 16.30
CA PHE A 165 -12.04 21.82 16.63
C PHE A 165 -12.20 23.00 17.58
N TYR A 166 -13.13 23.88 17.26
CA TYR A 166 -13.54 24.99 18.12
C TYR A 166 -14.67 24.52 19.02
N ASP A 167 -14.38 24.37 20.31
CA ASP A 167 -15.31 23.76 21.26
C ASP A 167 -16.52 24.66 21.53
N ASP A 168 -16.38 25.98 21.43
CA ASP A 168 -17.47 26.93 21.68
C ASP A 168 -18.49 26.94 20.53
N THR A 169 -18.02 26.95 19.29
CA THR A 169 -18.87 27.05 18.09
C THR A 169 -19.23 25.69 17.50
N LYS A 170 -18.68 24.60 18.03
CA LYS A 170 -18.82 23.23 17.53
C LYS A 170 -18.51 23.11 16.04
N SER A 171 -17.45 23.79 15.60
CA SER A 171 -17.03 23.83 14.19
C SER A 171 -15.57 23.44 14.02
N TRP A 172 -15.24 23.01 12.81
CA TRP A 172 -13.88 22.58 12.45
C TRP A 172 -13.15 23.72 11.74
N ALA A 173 -11.85 23.88 12.05
CA ALA A 173 -10.95 24.60 11.17
C ALA A 173 -10.71 23.81 9.88
N LYS A 174 -10.27 24.50 8.83
CA LYS A 174 -9.87 23.84 7.59
C LYS A 174 -8.65 22.95 7.82
N GLU A 175 -8.67 21.75 7.25
CA GLU A 175 -7.66 20.74 7.53
C GLU A 175 -6.32 21.02 6.83
N ASN A 176 -5.20 20.65 7.46
CA ASN A 176 -3.92 20.49 6.77
C ASN A 176 -3.75 19.03 6.37
N LEU A 177 -3.71 18.77 5.06
CA LEU A 177 -3.67 17.42 4.51
C LEU A 177 -2.28 16.79 4.65
N VAL A 178 -2.27 15.50 5.01
CA VAL A 178 -1.05 14.69 5.17
C VAL A 178 -0.99 13.64 4.07
N PHE A 179 0.14 13.59 3.38
CA PHE A 179 0.43 12.68 2.29
C PHE A 179 1.60 11.78 2.66
N LEU A 180 1.47 10.50 2.33
CA LEU A 180 2.59 9.56 2.28
C LEU A 180 3.16 9.60 0.87
N ASN A 181 4.45 9.90 0.73
CA ASN A 181 5.14 9.81 -0.55
C ASN A 181 5.31 8.34 -0.96
N SER A 182 5.57 8.11 -2.25
CA SER A 182 5.75 6.75 -2.73
C SER A 182 7.04 6.12 -2.19
N PHE A 183 7.01 4.80 -2.04
CA PHE A 183 8.15 3.98 -1.64
C PHE A 183 7.95 2.56 -2.17
N LYS A 184 9.05 1.82 -2.32
CA LYS A 184 9.02 0.45 -2.83
C LYS A 184 8.88 -0.58 -1.71
N VAL A 185 8.17 -1.65 -2.04
CA VAL A 185 8.07 -2.88 -1.26
C VAL A 185 8.78 -3.97 -2.06
N THR A 186 9.80 -4.57 -1.44
CA THR A 186 10.48 -5.74 -2.01
C THR A 186 10.18 -6.95 -1.15
N THR A 187 9.60 -7.98 -1.74
CA THR A 187 9.37 -9.26 -1.11
C THR A 187 10.51 -10.22 -1.44
N ILE A 188 11.12 -10.80 -0.41
CA ILE A 188 12.15 -11.82 -0.56
C ILE A 188 11.57 -13.13 -0.05
N GLY A 189 11.45 -14.09 -0.96
CA GLY A 189 11.11 -15.47 -0.59
C GLY A 189 12.32 -16.15 0.00
N ASN A 190 12.08 -17.06 0.95
CA ASN A 190 13.09 -18.06 1.29
C ASN A 190 13.26 -18.93 0.04
N ASN A 191 14.29 -18.62 -0.77
CA ASN A 191 14.86 -19.62 -1.64
C ASN A 191 15.15 -20.80 -0.73
N ASN A 192 14.45 -21.92 -0.93
CA ASN A 192 14.95 -23.20 -0.46
C ASN A 192 16.40 -23.25 -0.92
N SER A 193 17.34 -23.05 0.01
CA SER A 193 18.69 -23.53 -0.14
C SER A 193 18.54 -25.04 -0.19
N GLY A 194 18.14 -25.54 -1.35
CA GLY A 194 18.24 -26.92 -1.72
C GLY A 194 19.68 -27.26 -1.41
N GLY A 195 19.86 -28.11 -0.40
CA GLY A 195 21.12 -28.81 -0.22
C GLY A 195 21.48 -29.30 -1.61
N GLN A 196 22.61 -28.79 -2.11
CA GLN A 196 23.15 -29.17 -3.39
C GLN A 196 23.50 -30.65 -3.22
N GLY A 197 22.55 -31.52 -3.54
CA GLY A 197 22.72 -32.96 -3.52
C GLY A 197 23.75 -33.29 -4.58
N SER A 198 25.01 -33.34 -4.18
CA SER A 198 26.10 -33.77 -5.04
C SER A 198 25.89 -35.25 -5.34
N ASN A 199 25.25 -35.55 -6.47
CA ASN A 199 25.23 -36.88 -7.04
C ASN A 199 26.63 -37.21 -7.55
N ASN A 200 27.52 -37.65 -6.65
CA ASN A 200 28.71 -38.37 -7.05
C ASN A 200 28.28 -39.80 -7.43
N GLY A 201 27.77 -39.94 -8.66
CA GLY A 201 27.78 -41.22 -9.34
C GLY A 201 29.24 -41.57 -9.62
N GLY A 202 29.85 -42.36 -8.74
CA GLY A 202 31.19 -42.91 -8.97
C GLY A 202 31.22 -43.59 -10.34
N GLY A 203 32.24 -43.28 -11.15
CA GLY A 203 32.33 -43.72 -12.54
C GLY A 203 32.17 -45.24 -12.68
N GLN A 204 31.17 -45.67 -13.46
CA GLN A 204 31.06 -47.06 -13.89
C GLN A 204 31.93 -47.28 -15.13
N ALA A 205 32.78 -48.30 -15.07
CA ALA A 205 33.59 -48.75 -16.19
C ALA A 205 32.70 -49.17 -17.37
N ASN A 206 33.01 -48.62 -18.54
CA ASN A 206 32.27 -48.76 -19.77
C ASN A 206 32.56 -50.13 -20.40
N ASN A 207 31.86 -51.19 -19.99
CA ASN A 207 31.96 -52.51 -20.64
C ASN A 207 30.75 -53.44 -20.43
N ASN A 208 29.55 -52.91 -20.20
CA ASN A 208 28.35 -53.75 -20.27
C ASN A 208 27.09 -52.96 -20.65
N SER A 209 26.99 -52.57 -21.92
CA SER A 209 25.76 -52.00 -22.49
C SER A 209 25.35 -52.81 -23.71
N GLY A 210 24.75 -53.96 -23.46
CA GLY A 210 24.10 -54.79 -24.47
C GLY A 210 22.81 -55.37 -23.92
N GLY A 211 21.71 -54.62 -23.99
CA GLY A 211 20.38 -55.13 -23.67
C GLY A 211 19.40 -54.05 -23.25
N HIS A 212 18.36 -53.85 -24.07
CA HIS A 212 17.18 -53.07 -23.69
C HIS A 212 16.59 -53.63 -22.38
N GLY A 213 16.50 -52.78 -21.34
CA GLY A 213 15.65 -53.01 -20.18
C GLY A 213 16.15 -53.97 -19.10
N SER A 214 17.45 -53.99 -18.78
CA SER A 214 17.95 -54.78 -17.64
C SER A 214 18.54 -53.92 -16.52
N ASN A 215 17.97 -54.06 -15.32
CA ASN A 215 18.63 -53.69 -14.06
C ASN A 215 19.81 -54.66 -13.88
N ASN A 216 21.00 -54.22 -14.24
CA ASN A 216 22.21 -55.05 -14.25
C ASN A 216 22.56 -55.55 -12.83
N GLY A 217 22.55 -56.88 -12.68
CA GLY A 217 22.82 -57.61 -11.44
C GLY A 217 24.30 -57.68 -11.05
N GLY A 218 24.82 -56.57 -10.56
CA GLY A 218 26.03 -56.52 -9.74
C GLY A 218 25.83 -55.44 -8.69
N GLU A 219 26.20 -55.70 -7.44
CA GLU A 219 25.97 -54.89 -6.23
C GLU A 219 25.92 -53.36 -6.48
N GLN A 220 24.77 -52.86 -6.90
CA GLN A 220 24.46 -51.44 -6.92
C GLN A 220 23.77 -51.15 -5.60
N GLY A 221 24.46 -50.41 -4.73
CA GLY A 221 23.86 -49.86 -3.52
C GLY A 221 22.62 -49.07 -3.91
N ASN A 222 21.44 -49.60 -3.59
CA ASN A 222 20.19 -48.91 -3.78
C ASN A 222 20.16 -47.76 -2.77
N ASN A 223 20.55 -46.55 -3.20
CA ASN A 223 20.54 -45.37 -2.35
C ASN A 223 19.08 -44.99 -2.10
N ASN A 224 18.53 -45.48 -0.99
CA ASN A 224 17.18 -45.15 -0.55
C ASN A 224 17.12 -43.66 -0.20
N TRP A 225 16.56 -42.85 -1.09
CA TRP A 225 16.34 -41.43 -0.86
C TRP A 225 15.11 -41.24 0.04
N ASN A 226 15.34 -40.88 1.30
CA ASN A 226 14.27 -40.47 2.21
C ASN A 226 14.12 -38.94 2.14
N GLY A 227 13.41 -38.44 1.13
CA GLY A 227 13.02 -37.04 1.06
C GLY A 227 11.98 -36.74 2.15
N GLN A 228 12.39 -36.09 3.24
CA GLN A 228 11.44 -35.63 4.26
C GLN A 228 10.78 -34.32 3.82
N ASP A 229 9.60 -34.44 3.23
CA ASP A 229 8.67 -33.32 3.08
C ASP A 229 8.08 -32.98 4.46
N ASN A 230 8.57 -31.91 5.09
CA ASN A 230 7.99 -31.45 6.35
C ASN A 230 6.71 -30.62 6.07
N ARG A 231 5.67 -31.30 5.58
CA ARG A 231 4.36 -30.69 5.31
C ARG A 231 3.54 -30.64 6.60
N ASN A 232 3.09 -29.44 6.99
CA ASN A 232 2.07 -29.29 8.02
C ASN A 232 0.75 -29.93 7.53
N ARG A 233 0.02 -30.61 8.44
CA ARG A 233 -1.15 -31.45 8.16
C ARG A 233 -2.11 -30.80 7.14
N GLY A 234 -2.25 -31.42 5.95
CA GLY A 234 -3.30 -31.11 4.97
C GLY A 234 -2.85 -30.92 3.52
N SER A 235 -1.55 -30.88 3.21
CA SER A 235 -1.09 -30.69 1.83
C SER A 235 -0.74 -32.02 1.14
N GLN A 236 -1.42 -32.34 0.03
CA GLN A 236 -1.02 -33.41 -0.90
C GLN A 236 0.08 -32.89 -1.84
N GLY A 237 1.28 -33.44 -1.75
CA GLY A 237 2.41 -33.14 -2.61
C GLY A 237 2.44 -34.09 -3.80
N ASN A 238 2.66 -33.53 -4.99
CA ASN A 238 2.79 -34.28 -6.24
C ASN A 238 4.21 -34.04 -6.79
N ASN A 239 5.06 -35.08 -6.78
CA ASN A 239 6.43 -34.99 -7.28
C ASN A 239 6.46 -35.37 -8.76
N ASN A 240 6.42 -34.37 -9.65
CA ASN A 240 6.62 -34.60 -11.09
C ASN A 240 8.11 -34.47 -11.44
N GLY A 241 8.76 -35.59 -11.77
CA GLY A 241 10.11 -35.60 -12.32
C GLY A 241 10.11 -35.10 -13.77
N GLY A 242 10.48 -33.85 -14.00
CA GLY A 242 10.69 -33.29 -15.33
C GLY A 242 12.05 -33.71 -15.88
N GLY A 243 12.08 -34.61 -16.86
CA GLY A 243 13.30 -34.95 -17.59
C GLY A 243 13.73 -33.81 -18.52
N GLN A 244 15.03 -33.47 -18.51
CA GLN A 244 15.60 -32.52 -19.48
C GLN A 244 15.74 -33.18 -20.85
N GLY A 245 14.95 -32.72 -21.83
CA GLY A 245 15.12 -33.06 -23.24
C GLY A 245 16.42 -32.50 -23.78
N GLY A 246 17.31 -33.38 -24.24
CA GLY A 246 18.62 -33.04 -24.80
C GLY A 246 18.51 -32.16 -26.04
N ASN A 247 19.27 -31.07 -26.04
CA ASN A 247 19.46 -30.13 -27.14
C ASN A 247 20.37 -30.78 -28.21
N GLN A 248 19.81 -31.21 -29.34
CA GLN A 248 20.60 -31.69 -30.49
C GLN A 248 20.91 -30.54 -31.45
N ASN A 249 22.11 -29.99 -31.30
CA ASN A 249 22.75 -29.16 -32.32
C ASN A 249 23.13 -30.03 -33.52
N ASN A 250 22.43 -29.91 -34.64
CA ASN A 250 22.92 -30.36 -35.94
C ASN A 250 23.13 -29.14 -36.85
N ASN A 251 24.37 -28.69 -36.91
CA ASN A 251 24.89 -27.90 -38.03
C ASN A 251 24.94 -28.80 -39.27
N ASN A 252 24.15 -28.49 -40.29
CA ASN A 252 24.54 -28.81 -41.65
C ASN A 252 24.05 -27.72 -42.61
N SER A 253 24.99 -26.96 -43.14
CA SER A 253 24.80 -25.91 -44.12
C SER A 253 24.82 -26.50 -45.53
N VAL A 254 23.68 -26.53 -46.22
CA VAL A 254 23.59 -26.57 -47.69
C VAL A 254 22.37 -25.77 -48.13
N TRP A 255 22.61 -24.63 -48.80
CA TRP A 255 21.67 -23.91 -49.68
C TRP A 255 21.90 -24.45 -51.11
N PRO A 256 20.95 -24.38 -52.09
CA PRO A 256 20.25 -23.13 -52.44
C PRO A 256 18.83 -23.21 -53.07
N ASN A 257 18.26 -22.00 -53.19
CA ASN A 257 17.28 -21.49 -54.15
C ASN A 257 15.82 -21.99 -54.14
N GLY A 258 14.90 -21.02 -54.10
CA GLY A 258 13.51 -21.18 -54.49
C GLY A 258 12.64 -20.03 -53.99
N ASP A 259 12.41 -19.05 -54.85
CA ASP A 259 11.51 -17.90 -54.67
C ASP A 259 10.11 -18.29 -54.14
N LEU A 260 9.47 -17.39 -53.37
CA LEU A 260 8.18 -16.77 -53.75
C LEU A 260 7.65 -15.82 -52.65
N ASN A 261 7.49 -14.58 -53.06
CA ASN A 261 6.61 -13.52 -52.55
C ASN A 261 5.27 -14.07 -51.99
N ASN A 262 4.69 -13.48 -50.93
CA ASN A 262 3.99 -12.19 -50.95
C ASN A 262 3.08 -11.99 -49.72
N ASN A 263 3.03 -10.74 -49.26
CA ASN A 263 1.92 -9.99 -48.67
C ASN A 263 1.11 -10.51 -47.47
N SER A 264 1.29 -9.75 -46.39
CA SER A 264 0.27 -9.32 -45.43
C SER A 264 -1.05 -8.85 -46.08
N VAL A 265 -2.19 -9.40 -45.63
CA VAL A 265 -3.51 -8.74 -45.67
C VAL A 265 -4.33 -9.25 -44.47
N TRP A 266 -4.75 -8.33 -43.59
CA TRP A 266 -5.95 -8.48 -42.77
C TRP A 266 -7.14 -7.92 -43.57
N PRO A 267 -8.36 -8.46 -43.41
CA PRO A 267 -9.33 -7.64 -42.69
C PRO A 267 -10.37 -8.40 -41.83
N ASN A 268 -10.87 -7.64 -40.86
CA ASN A 268 -12.15 -7.70 -40.15
C ASN A 268 -13.30 -8.48 -40.80
N GLY A 269 -14.12 -9.15 -39.97
CA GLY A 269 -15.48 -9.54 -40.34
C GLY A 269 -16.17 -10.43 -39.30
N SER A 270 -17.13 -9.85 -38.55
CA SER A 270 -18.05 -10.60 -37.68
C SER A 270 -19.07 -11.39 -38.50
N VAL A 271 -19.41 -12.62 -38.12
CA VAL A 271 -20.72 -13.21 -38.40
C VAL A 271 -21.22 -14.01 -37.19
N ASN A 272 -22.43 -13.62 -36.80
CA ASN A 272 -23.32 -14.16 -35.79
C ASN A 272 -23.89 -15.52 -36.24
N ASN A 273 -24.08 -16.48 -35.34
CA ASN A 273 -25.16 -17.46 -35.50
C ASN A 273 -25.72 -17.89 -34.14
N ASN A 274 -27.00 -17.56 -34.01
CA ASN A 274 -27.91 -17.81 -32.92
C ASN A 274 -28.57 -19.18 -33.15
N VAL A 275 -28.61 -20.06 -32.16
CA VAL A 275 -29.71 -21.04 -32.03
C VAL A 275 -30.21 -21.00 -30.60
N ASN A 276 -31.51 -20.79 -30.56
CA ASN A 276 -32.35 -20.39 -29.45
C ASN A 276 -33.11 -21.60 -28.88
N ASN A 277 -33.70 -21.39 -27.70
CA ASN A 277 -34.86 -22.07 -27.12
C ASN A 277 -34.63 -23.45 -26.47
N ASN A 278 -35.22 -23.78 -25.32
CA ASN A 278 -36.36 -23.20 -24.58
C ASN A 278 -36.27 -23.65 -23.10
N SER A 279 -36.54 -22.79 -22.11
CA SER A 279 -37.83 -22.60 -21.38
C SER A 279 -38.22 -23.83 -20.50
N HIS A 280 -38.74 -23.75 -19.28
CA HIS A 280 -39.48 -22.78 -18.46
C HIS A 280 -39.03 -22.98 -16.98
N ARG A 281 -38.91 -21.98 -16.09
CA ARG A 281 -39.84 -20.97 -15.53
C ARG A 281 -40.81 -21.50 -14.45
N ASN A 282 -40.95 -20.64 -13.43
CA ASN A 282 -41.94 -20.54 -12.35
C ASN A 282 -41.52 -21.19 -11.01
N ASP A 283 -41.82 -20.64 -9.84
CA ASP A 283 -42.23 -19.30 -9.35
C ASP A 283 -42.23 -19.41 -7.80
N HIS A 284 -42.10 -18.27 -7.12
CA HIS A 284 -42.59 -17.94 -5.77
C HIS A 284 -42.37 -18.89 -4.56
N ASN A 285 -41.56 -18.38 -3.61
CA ASN A 285 -42.05 -17.89 -2.32
C ASN A 285 -41.04 -16.91 -1.71
#